data_AF-A0A1A7ZUG3-F1
#
_entry.id   AF-A0A1A7ZUG3-F1
#
_cell.length_a   1.000
_cell.length_b   1.000
_cell.length_c   1.000
_cell.angle_alpha   90.00
_cell.angle_beta   90.00
_cell.angle_gamma   90.00
#
_symmetry.space_group_name_H-M   'P 1'
#
loop_
_entity.id
_entity.type
_entity.pdbx_description
1 polymer ?
#
loop_
_entity_poly.entity_id
_entity_poly.type
_entity_poly.pdbx_seq_one_letter_code
_entity_poly.pdbx_strand_id
1 'polypeptide(L)'
;IVTQHPLPNTMGDFWRLVFDYNCSSIVMLNEMDAAQLCMQYWPEKNSCCYGPIQVEFISADIDEDIINRIFRICNMARPQDGYRLVQHFQFIGWPAYRDTPLSKRSILQLVRRLAKWQEQYDGGDGRTVVHCLTGGGRSGTFCAICSINEMIQQQNIVDVFHTVKTLRNNKTNMVETMEQYKFCYEVALEALNSF
;
A
#
# COMPACT_ATOMS: atom_id res chain seq x y z
N ILE A 1 -4.54 6.07 3.43
CA ILE A 1 -3.67 6.53 4.54
C ILE A 1 -2.22 6.28 4.16
N VAL A 2 -1.33 7.27 4.27
CA VAL A 2 0.10 7.09 3.99
C VAL A 2 0.90 7.19 5.28
N THR A 3 1.74 6.20 5.56
CA THR A 3 2.58 6.12 6.77
C THR A 3 3.98 5.62 6.45
N GLN A 4 4.92 5.80 7.38
CA GLN A 4 6.22 5.13 7.38
C GLN A 4 6.08 3.63 7.69
N HIS A 5 7.13 2.87 7.42
CA HIS A 5 7.22 1.47 7.81
C HIS A 5 7.09 1.34 9.34
N PRO A 6 6.32 0.37 9.85
CA PRO A 6 6.17 0.17 11.29
C PRO A 6 7.50 -0.17 11.96
N LEU A 7 7.91 0.64 12.94
CA LEU A 7 9.06 0.37 13.78
C LEU A 7 8.70 -0.64 14.88
N PRO A 8 9.65 -1.37 15.47
CA PRO A 8 9.38 -2.34 16.54
C PRO A 8 8.52 -1.79 17.69
N ASN A 9 8.71 -0.52 18.07
CA ASN A 9 7.93 0.12 19.12
C ASN A 9 6.57 0.69 18.65
N THR A 10 6.29 0.70 17.34
CA THR A 10 5.03 1.25 16.76
C THR A 10 4.20 0.21 16.00
N MET A 11 4.58 -1.09 16.03
CA MET A 11 3.80 -2.15 15.35
C MET A 11 2.38 -2.27 15.92
N GLY A 12 2.22 -2.14 17.24
CA GLY A 12 0.90 -2.11 17.90
C GLY A 12 0.03 -0.95 17.42
N ASP A 13 0.63 0.25 17.31
CA ASP A 13 -0.07 1.43 16.80
C ASP A 13 -0.46 1.29 15.33
N PHE A 14 0.40 0.66 14.51
CA PHE A 14 0.10 0.38 13.12
C PHE A 14 -1.13 -0.53 12.96
N TRP A 15 -1.19 -1.65 13.68
CA TRP A 15 -2.35 -2.55 13.60
C TRP A 15 -3.61 -1.93 14.20
N ARG A 16 -3.47 -1.12 15.24
CA ARG A 16 -4.58 -0.34 15.78
C ARG A 16 -5.11 0.65 14.75
N LEU A 17 -4.24 1.35 14.01
CA LEU A 17 -4.64 2.22 12.90
C LEU A 17 -5.40 1.44 11.82
N VAL A 18 -4.87 0.29 11.40
CA VAL A 18 -5.53 -0.57 10.38
C VAL A 18 -6.93 -0.97 10.84
N PHE A 19 -7.09 -1.36 12.11
CA PHE A 19 -8.38 -1.76 12.66
C PHE A 19 -9.36 -0.59 12.82
N ASP A 20 -8.93 0.49 13.49
CA ASP A 20 -9.78 1.62 13.88
C ASP A 20 -10.25 2.45 12.67
N TYR A 21 -9.43 2.55 11.62
CA TYR A 21 -9.79 3.28 10.39
C TYR A 21 -10.49 2.42 9.32
N ASN A 22 -10.91 1.19 9.69
CA ASN A 22 -11.52 0.22 8.77
C ASN A 22 -10.69 0.01 7.50
N CYS A 23 -9.39 -0.25 7.66
CA CYS A 23 -8.53 -0.49 6.51
C CYS A 23 -8.73 -1.91 6.01
N SER A 24 -9.12 -2.05 4.73
CA SER A 24 -9.29 -3.33 4.05
C SER A 24 -8.01 -3.81 3.37
N SER A 25 -7.05 -2.92 3.15
CA SER A 25 -5.79 -3.28 2.50
C SER A 25 -4.58 -2.50 2.99
N ILE A 26 -3.42 -3.11 2.84
CA ILE A 26 -2.09 -2.56 3.11
C ILE A 26 -1.23 -2.74 1.87
N VAL A 27 -0.56 -1.69 1.42
CA VAL A 27 0.43 -1.72 0.34
C VAL A 27 1.80 -1.37 0.91
N MET A 28 2.73 -2.30 0.81
CA MET A 28 4.12 -2.20 1.24
C MET A 28 5.03 -2.11 0.01
N LEU A 29 5.81 -1.02 -0.10
CA LEU A 29 6.59 -0.68 -1.30
C LEU A 29 8.10 -0.77 -1.10
N ASN A 30 8.54 -1.58 -0.14
CA ASN A 30 9.94 -1.81 0.16
C ASN A 30 10.19 -3.27 0.53
N GLU A 31 11.44 -3.66 0.35
CA GLU A 31 11.97 -4.92 0.86
C GLU A 31 12.19 -4.84 2.36
N MET A 32 12.33 -6.01 2.96
CA MET A 32 12.68 -6.17 4.36
C MET A 32 14.17 -5.91 4.53
N ASP A 33 14.53 -5.06 5.49
CA ASP A 33 15.93 -4.73 5.77
C ASP A 33 16.11 -4.48 7.27
N ALA A 34 16.76 -5.43 7.93
CA ALA A 34 17.04 -5.35 9.37
C ALA A 34 17.96 -4.17 9.72
N ALA A 35 18.89 -3.79 8.84
CA ALA A 35 19.79 -2.67 9.07
C ALA A 35 19.05 -1.32 9.10
N GLN A 36 17.92 -1.24 8.42
CA GLN A 36 17.05 -0.06 8.37
C GLN A 36 15.85 -0.14 9.32
N LEU A 37 15.85 -1.09 10.26
CA LEU A 37 14.71 -1.40 11.14
C LEU A 37 13.41 -1.71 10.38
N CYS A 38 13.53 -2.10 9.11
CA CYS A 38 12.41 -2.55 8.30
C CYS A 38 12.13 -4.03 8.61
N MET A 39 11.64 -4.25 9.82
CA MET A 39 11.34 -5.59 10.36
C MET A 39 9.89 -5.99 10.10
N GLN A 40 9.63 -7.28 10.26
CA GLN A 40 8.33 -7.87 9.99
C GLN A 40 7.34 -7.45 11.07
N TYR A 41 6.21 -6.89 10.66
CA TYR A 41 5.13 -6.50 11.57
C TYR A 41 3.90 -7.41 11.47
N TRP A 42 3.98 -8.56 10.79
CA TRP A 42 2.89 -9.52 10.63
C TRP A 42 3.32 -10.95 11.04
N PRO A 43 2.38 -11.86 11.34
CA PRO A 43 2.68 -13.27 11.58
C PRO A 43 2.86 -14.05 10.27
N GLU A 44 3.79 -15.01 10.22
CA GLU A 44 3.91 -15.95 9.08
C GLU A 44 3.04 -17.19 9.22
N LYS A 45 2.73 -17.58 10.47
CA LYS A 45 1.92 -18.76 10.80
C LYS A 45 1.08 -18.44 12.03
N ASN A 46 -0.13 -19.01 12.08
CA ASN A 46 -1.08 -18.83 13.18
C ASN A 46 -1.43 -17.35 13.40
N SER A 47 -1.53 -16.90 14.66
CA SER A 47 -1.83 -15.53 15.04
C SER A 47 -0.78 -14.94 15.97
N CYS A 48 -0.71 -13.61 16.00
CA CYS A 48 0.13 -12.83 16.90
C CYS A 48 -0.67 -11.62 17.43
N CYS A 49 -0.39 -11.19 18.65
CA CYS A 49 -1.03 -10.02 19.25
C CYS A 49 -0.09 -8.81 19.19
N TYR A 50 -0.61 -7.70 18.67
CA TYR A 50 0.06 -6.41 18.61
C TYR A 50 -0.74 -5.41 19.45
N GLY A 51 -0.43 -5.36 20.75
CA GLY A 51 -1.28 -4.68 21.73
C GLY A 51 -2.66 -5.37 21.82
N PRO A 52 -3.79 -4.63 21.71
CA PRO A 52 -5.13 -5.23 21.77
C PRO A 52 -5.57 -5.89 20.46
N ILE A 53 -4.82 -5.72 19.36
CA ILE A 53 -5.18 -6.26 18.05
C ILE A 53 -4.54 -7.63 17.88
N GLN A 54 -5.35 -8.66 17.68
CA GLN A 54 -4.89 -9.97 17.22
C GLN A 54 -4.91 -9.97 15.70
N VAL A 55 -3.81 -10.42 15.10
CA VAL A 55 -3.64 -10.57 13.66
C VAL A 55 -3.38 -12.04 13.39
N GLU A 56 -4.17 -12.63 12.52
CA GLU A 56 -4.09 -14.03 12.15
C GLU A 56 -3.80 -14.17 10.66
N PHE A 57 -2.80 -14.99 10.35
CA PHE A 57 -2.47 -15.35 8.98
C PHE A 57 -3.49 -16.34 8.42
N ILE A 58 -4.09 -16.00 7.28
CA ILE A 58 -5.08 -16.85 6.61
C ILE A 58 -4.45 -17.54 5.39
N SER A 59 -3.86 -16.76 4.49
CA SER A 59 -3.25 -17.28 3.27
C SER A 59 -2.20 -16.33 2.72
N ALA A 60 -1.34 -16.86 1.85
CA ALA A 60 -0.43 -16.07 1.03
C ALA A 60 -0.31 -16.68 -0.37
N ASP A 61 -0.10 -15.81 -1.35
CA ASP A 61 0.25 -16.17 -2.71
C ASP A 61 1.32 -15.19 -3.23
N ILE A 62 2.08 -15.65 -4.23
CA ILE A 62 3.06 -14.82 -4.92
C ILE A 62 2.67 -14.82 -6.39
N ASP A 63 2.55 -13.63 -6.96
CA ASP A 63 2.35 -13.45 -8.40
C ASP A 63 3.32 -12.39 -8.91
N GLU A 64 4.17 -12.80 -9.84
CA GLU A 64 5.24 -11.97 -10.41
C GLU A 64 6.03 -11.21 -9.33
N ASP A 65 5.88 -9.89 -9.30
CA ASP A 65 6.58 -8.95 -8.41
C ASP A 65 5.77 -8.57 -7.16
N ILE A 66 4.71 -9.32 -6.83
CA ILE A 66 3.76 -9.00 -5.75
C ILE A 66 3.57 -10.21 -4.84
N ILE A 67 3.91 -10.06 -3.56
CA ILE A 67 3.57 -11.00 -2.51
C ILE A 67 2.25 -10.54 -1.88
N ASN A 68 1.27 -11.42 -1.84
CA ASN A 68 -0.06 -11.19 -1.30
C ASN A 68 -0.24 -11.97 -0.01
N ARG A 69 -0.84 -11.37 1.01
CA ARG A 69 -1.20 -12.05 2.26
C ARG A 69 -2.58 -11.60 2.72
N ILE A 70 -3.42 -12.54 3.11
CA ILE A 70 -4.71 -12.25 3.76
C ILE A 70 -4.53 -12.41 5.26
N PHE A 71 -4.91 -11.38 6.00
CA PHE A 71 -4.96 -11.40 7.45
C PHE A 71 -6.40 -11.25 7.95
N ARG A 72 -6.74 -12.00 9.00
CA ARG A 72 -7.91 -11.73 9.83
C ARG A 72 -7.45 -10.92 11.04
N ILE A 73 -8.06 -9.76 11.26
CA ILE A 73 -7.77 -8.92 12.43
C ILE A 73 -8.99 -8.76 13.31
N CYS A 74 -8.80 -8.78 14.63
CA CYS A 74 -9.83 -8.49 15.61
C CYS A 74 -9.26 -7.70 16.79
N ASN A 75 -10.10 -6.86 17.39
CA ASN A 75 -9.74 -6.15 18.62
C ASN A 75 -10.20 -6.98 19.82
N MET A 76 -9.25 -7.60 20.52
CA MET A 76 -9.53 -8.47 21.67
C MET A 76 -10.10 -7.72 22.87
N ALA A 77 -9.89 -6.40 22.95
CA ALA A 77 -10.50 -5.55 23.97
C ALA A 77 -11.93 -5.09 23.60
N ARG A 78 -12.34 -5.26 22.33
CA ARG A 78 -13.69 -4.94 21.83
C ARG A 78 -14.22 -6.05 20.91
N PRO A 79 -14.48 -7.28 21.43
CA PRO A 79 -14.88 -8.42 20.60
C PRO A 79 -16.17 -8.20 19.80
N GLN A 80 -17.06 -7.33 20.29
CA GLN A 80 -18.31 -6.96 19.62
C GLN A 80 -18.11 -6.22 18.30
N ASP A 81 -16.92 -5.63 18.06
CA ASP A 81 -16.59 -4.96 16.80
C ASP A 81 -16.37 -5.98 15.66
N GLY A 82 -16.33 -7.28 15.96
CA GLY A 82 -16.12 -8.34 15.00
C GLY A 82 -14.68 -8.40 14.49
N TYR A 83 -14.50 -9.11 13.37
CA TYR A 83 -13.23 -9.22 12.68
C TYR A 83 -13.27 -8.48 11.34
N ARG A 84 -12.09 -8.16 10.80
CA ARG A 84 -11.91 -7.62 9.45
C ARG A 84 -10.92 -8.50 8.68
N LEU A 85 -11.18 -8.71 7.39
CA LEU A 85 -10.18 -9.24 6.48
C LEU A 85 -9.37 -8.09 5.89
N VAL A 86 -8.05 -8.23 5.91
CA VAL A 86 -7.10 -7.24 5.38
C VAL A 86 -6.19 -7.91 4.37
N GLN A 87 -6.19 -7.39 3.15
CA GLN A 87 -5.26 -7.82 2.11
C GLN A 87 -3.99 -7.00 2.16
N HIS A 88 -2.87 -7.67 2.36
CA HIS A 88 -1.54 -7.11 2.36
C HIS A 88 -0.85 -7.40 1.03
N PHE A 89 -0.52 -6.33 0.30
CA PHE A 89 0.25 -6.37 -0.92
C PHE A 89 1.67 -5.87 -0.64
N GLN A 90 2.67 -6.72 -0.84
CA GLN A 90 4.07 -6.33 -0.79
C GLN A 90 4.64 -6.36 -2.21
N PHE A 91 5.02 -5.18 -2.70
CA PHE A 91 5.62 -5.04 -4.02
C PHE A 91 7.14 -5.19 -3.94
N ILE A 92 7.67 -6.25 -4.55
CA ILE A 92 9.10 -6.56 -4.58
C ILE A 92 9.78 -6.11 -5.89
N GLY A 93 9.00 -5.66 -6.89
CA GLY A 93 9.50 -5.11 -8.16
C GLY A 93 10.16 -3.72 -8.08
N TRP A 94 10.47 -3.25 -6.86
CA TRP A 94 11.07 -1.94 -6.59
C TRP A 94 12.30 -2.07 -5.67
N PRO A 95 13.48 -2.40 -6.23
CA PRO A 95 14.69 -2.62 -5.44
C PRO A 95 15.11 -1.39 -4.63
N ALA A 96 15.65 -1.57 -3.42
CA ALA A 96 15.99 -0.48 -2.49
C ALA A 96 16.94 0.59 -3.09
N TYR A 97 17.88 0.18 -3.95
CA TYR A 97 18.88 1.06 -4.57
C TYR A 97 18.35 1.86 -5.77
N ARG A 98 17.05 1.76 -6.11
CA ARG A 98 16.43 2.51 -7.21
C ARG A 98 15.36 3.47 -6.74
N ASP A 99 15.28 4.58 -7.47
CA ASP A 99 14.24 5.59 -7.29
C ASP A 99 12.89 5.18 -7.87
N THR A 100 12.84 4.25 -8.83
CA THR A 100 11.62 3.83 -9.54
C THR A 100 11.54 2.29 -9.68
N PRO A 101 10.32 1.73 -9.84
CA PRO A 101 10.14 0.32 -10.19
C PRO A 101 10.89 -0.09 -11.47
N LEU A 102 11.22 -1.38 -11.58
CA LEU A 102 11.83 -1.94 -12.79
C LEU A 102 10.83 -2.01 -13.97
N SER A 103 9.56 -2.25 -13.65
CA SER A 103 8.51 -2.52 -14.63
C SER A 103 7.29 -1.66 -14.37
N LYS A 104 6.87 -0.90 -15.40
CA LYS A 104 5.64 -0.10 -15.41
C LYS A 104 4.40 -1.00 -15.38
N ARG A 105 4.48 -2.16 -16.04
CA ARG A 105 3.39 -3.15 -16.07
C ARG A 105 3.16 -3.77 -14.69
N SER A 106 4.22 -4.13 -13.98
CA SER A 106 4.11 -4.75 -12.66
C SER A 106 3.48 -3.79 -11.64
N ILE A 107 3.83 -2.50 -11.66
CA ILE A 107 3.18 -1.53 -10.75
C ILE A 107 1.73 -1.23 -11.14
N LEU A 108 1.39 -1.23 -12.44
CA LEU A 108 -0.01 -1.13 -12.89
C LEU A 108 -0.82 -2.38 -12.49
N GLN A 109 -0.21 -3.57 -12.51
CA GLN A 109 -0.83 -4.80 -12.03
C GLN A 109 -1.17 -4.71 -10.53
N LEU A 110 -0.27 -4.13 -9.72
CA LEU A 110 -0.55 -3.86 -8.31
C LEU A 110 -1.75 -2.92 -8.13
N VAL A 111 -1.85 -1.85 -8.93
CA VAL A 111 -3.02 -0.94 -8.91
C VAL A 111 -4.31 -1.70 -9.24
N ARG A 112 -4.31 -2.54 -10.27
CA ARG A 112 -5.47 -3.35 -10.68
C ARG A 112 -5.88 -4.34 -9.59
N ARG A 113 -4.92 -5.02 -8.96
CA ARG A 113 -5.17 -5.95 -7.86
C ARG A 113 -5.76 -5.26 -6.63
N LEU A 114 -5.22 -4.09 -6.29
CA LEU A 114 -5.74 -3.26 -5.21
C LEU A 114 -7.19 -2.83 -5.50
N ALA A 115 -7.47 -2.31 -6.70
CA ALA A 115 -8.81 -1.90 -7.10
C ALA A 115 -9.80 -3.08 -7.06
N LYS A 116 -9.41 -4.25 -7.59
CA LYS A 116 -10.23 -5.47 -7.55
C LYS A 116 -10.57 -5.90 -6.11
N TRP A 117 -9.58 -5.85 -5.20
CA TRP A 117 -9.84 -6.16 -3.79
C TRP A 117 -10.81 -5.18 -3.16
N GLN A 118 -10.65 -3.88 -3.42
CA GLN A 118 -11.55 -2.85 -2.88
C GLN A 118 -12.98 -2.99 -3.40
N GLU A 119 -13.16 -3.35 -4.67
CA GLU A 119 -14.49 -3.60 -5.26
C GLU A 119 -15.19 -4.82 -4.64
N GLN A 120 -14.43 -5.86 -4.30
CA GLN A 120 -14.96 -7.10 -3.72
C GLN A 120 -15.15 -7.04 -2.20
N TYR A 121 -14.64 -5.99 -1.55
CA TYR A 121 -14.69 -5.88 -0.10
C TYR A 121 -16.12 -5.59 0.39
N ASP A 122 -16.65 -6.47 1.24
CA ASP A 122 -18.01 -6.40 1.76
C ASP A 122 -18.14 -5.59 3.07
N GLY A 123 -17.01 -5.22 3.69
CA GLY A 123 -16.96 -4.46 4.95
C GLY A 123 -17.18 -2.94 4.84
N GLY A 124 -17.81 -2.47 3.76
CA GLY A 124 -18.11 -1.05 3.51
C GLY A 124 -16.94 -0.26 2.91
N ASP A 125 -16.81 1.03 3.26
CA ASP A 125 -15.72 1.92 2.78
C ASP A 125 -14.37 1.51 3.40
N GLY A 126 -13.74 0.52 2.80
CA GLY A 126 -12.46 -0.03 3.19
C GLY A 126 -11.30 0.87 2.76
N ARG A 127 -10.52 1.36 3.72
CA ARG A 127 -9.37 2.24 3.41
C ARG A 127 -8.13 1.44 3.04
N THR A 128 -7.31 2.01 2.16
CA THR A 128 -5.96 1.47 1.89
C THR A 128 -4.92 2.19 2.74
N VAL A 129 -4.08 1.43 3.44
CA VAL A 129 -2.82 1.94 4.01
C VAL A 129 -1.71 1.73 2.98
N VAL A 130 -0.95 2.76 2.67
CA VAL A 130 0.23 2.67 1.81
C VAL A 130 1.44 3.08 2.65
N HIS A 131 2.49 2.28 2.61
CA HIS A 131 3.76 2.65 3.23
C HIS A 131 4.96 2.21 2.40
N CYS A 132 6.05 2.92 2.66
CA CYS A 132 7.40 2.56 2.29
C CYS A 132 8.26 2.82 3.54
N LEU A 133 9.58 2.91 3.42
CA LEU A 133 10.44 3.20 4.58
C LEU A 133 10.02 4.47 5.35
N THR A 134 9.90 5.61 4.66
CA THR A 134 9.56 6.92 5.26
C THR A 134 8.11 7.35 5.04
N GLY A 135 7.37 6.62 4.20
CA GLY A 135 6.02 7.00 3.78
C GLY A 135 5.97 8.24 2.87
N GLY A 136 7.06 8.54 2.15
CA GLY A 136 7.19 9.72 1.29
C GLY A 136 7.29 9.36 -0.19
N GLY A 137 8.51 9.22 -0.71
CA GLY A 137 8.78 9.08 -2.15
C GLY A 137 8.03 7.95 -2.83
N ARG A 138 8.30 6.68 -2.45
CA ARG A 138 7.65 5.52 -3.08
C ARG A 138 6.15 5.47 -2.84
N SER A 139 5.71 5.71 -1.61
CA SER A 139 4.29 5.77 -1.27
C SER A 139 3.56 6.85 -2.06
N GLY A 140 4.15 8.04 -2.16
CA GLY A 140 3.57 9.14 -2.93
C GLY A 140 3.53 8.87 -4.42
N THR A 141 4.55 8.21 -4.97
CA THR A 141 4.58 7.79 -6.37
C THR A 141 3.47 6.78 -6.65
N PHE A 142 3.30 5.77 -5.79
CA PHE A 142 2.21 4.81 -5.92
C PHE A 142 0.83 5.48 -5.80
N CYS A 143 0.62 6.36 -4.82
CA CYS A 143 -0.63 7.11 -4.67
C CYS A 143 -0.93 8.02 -5.89
N ALA A 144 0.10 8.65 -6.45
CA ALA A 144 -0.03 9.45 -7.67
C ALA A 144 -0.46 8.56 -8.85
N ILE A 145 0.19 7.41 -9.04
CA ILE A 145 -0.17 6.45 -10.08
C ILE A 145 -1.61 5.95 -9.91
N CYS A 146 -2.05 5.61 -8.70
CA CYS A 146 -3.46 5.22 -8.46
C CYS A 146 -4.43 6.31 -8.90
N SER A 147 -4.18 7.56 -8.48
CA SER A 147 -5.04 8.70 -8.79
C SER A 147 -5.05 9.00 -10.30
N ILE A 148 -3.89 8.93 -10.95
CA ILE A 148 -3.77 9.14 -12.40
C ILE A 148 -4.49 8.04 -13.16
N ASN A 149 -4.34 6.78 -12.76
CA ASN A 149 -5.00 5.66 -13.41
C ASN A 149 -6.54 5.75 -13.28
N GLU A 150 -7.04 6.19 -12.12
CA GLU A 150 -8.46 6.46 -11.91
C GLU A 150 -8.97 7.61 -12.80
N MET A 151 -8.23 8.73 -12.89
CA MET A 151 -8.57 9.84 -13.79
C MET A 151 -8.62 9.41 -15.26
N ILE A 152 -7.67 8.58 -15.70
CA ILE A 152 -7.67 8.03 -17.07
C ILE A 152 -8.94 7.21 -17.29
N GLN A 153 -9.23 6.27 -16.39
CA GLN A 153 -10.33 5.31 -16.56
C GLN A 153 -11.72 5.95 -16.44
N GLN A 154 -11.90 6.92 -15.54
CA GLN A 154 -13.21 7.47 -15.20
C GLN A 154 -13.51 8.78 -15.90
N GLN A 155 -12.48 9.55 -16.28
CA GLN A 155 -12.64 10.94 -16.74
C GLN A 155 -11.97 11.21 -18.09
N ASN A 156 -11.16 10.28 -18.62
CA ASN A 156 -10.34 10.49 -19.81
C ASN A 156 -9.44 11.74 -19.73
N ILE A 157 -8.92 12.05 -18.54
CA ILE A 157 -7.98 13.15 -18.32
C ILE A 157 -6.71 12.66 -17.61
N VAL A 158 -5.62 13.42 -17.77
CA VAL A 158 -4.35 13.18 -17.07
C VAL A 158 -3.80 14.51 -16.59
N ASP A 159 -3.64 14.66 -15.28
CA ASP A 159 -2.94 15.80 -14.68
C ASP A 159 -1.97 15.33 -13.58
N VAL A 160 -0.75 14.98 -14.00
CA VAL A 160 0.31 14.53 -13.09
C VAL A 160 0.72 15.65 -12.13
N PHE A 161 0.82 16.88 -12.63
CA PHE A 161 1.28 18.01 -11.82
C PHE A 161 0.32 18.30 -10.67
N HIS A 162 -0.97 18.44 -10.98
CA HIS A 162 -1.98 18.72 -9.97
C HIS A 162 -2.12 17.57 -8.98
N THR A 163 -2.07 16.31 -9.46
CA THR A 163 -2.08 15.13 -8.59
C THR A 163 -0.96 15.18 -7.56
N VAL A 164 0.29 15.36 -8.00
CA VAL A 164 1.44 15.39 -7.09
C VAL A 164 1.40 16.60 -6.17
N LYS A 165 0.99 17.77 -6.68
CA LYS A 165 0.77 18.97 -5.84
C LYS A 165 -0.24 18.70 -4.72
N THR A 166 -1.37 18.08 -5.04
CA THR A 166 -2.41 17.75 -4.06
C THR A 166 -1.91 16.75 -3.02
N LEU A 167 -1.16 15.73 -3.43
CA LEU A 167 -0.53 14.80 -2.46
C LEU A 167 0.44 15.54 -1.53
N ARG A 168 1.27 16.43 -2.06
CA ARG A 168 2.23 17.23 -1.28
C ARG A 168 1.57 18.22 -0.31
N ASN A 169 0.38 18.73 -0.66
CA ASN A 169 -0.41 19.56 0.26
C ASN A 169 -0.95 18.77 1.46
N ASN A 170 -1.12 17.44 1.33
CA ASN A 170 -1.60 16.57 2.41
C ASN A 170 -0.45 15.98 3.24
N LYS A 171 0.67 15.64 2.61
CA LYS A 171 1.86 15.10 3.29
C LYS A 171 3.13 15.55 2.57
N THR A 172 4.12 16.01 3.32
CA THR A 172 5.42 16.41 2.77
C THR A 172 6.16 15.21 2.14
N ASN A 173 7.04 15.50 1.18
CA ASN A 173 7.89 14.51 0.51
C ASN A 173 7.15 13.43 -0.30
N MET A 174 5.88 13.66 -0.65
CA MET A 174 5.17 12.81 -1.62
C MET A 174 5.77 13.01 -3.01
N VAL A 175 6.19 11.90 -3.64
CA VAL A 175 6.99 11.88 -4.89
C VAL A 175 8.26 12.71 -4.69
N GLU A 176 9.31 12.08 -4.18
CA GLU A 176 10.46 12.77 -3.60
C GLU A 176 11.46 13.23 -4.66
N THR A 177 11.71 12.40 -5.67
CA THR A 177 12.74 12.64 -6.69
C THR A 177 12.17 13.01 -8.05
N MET A 178 13.00 13.62 -8.90
CA MET A 178 12.61 13.95 -10.28
C MET A 178 12.34 12.68 -11.09
N GLU A 179 13.10 11.62 -10.83
CA GLU A 179 12.97 10.30 -11.45
C GLU A 179 11.60 9.69 -11.15
N GLN A 180 11.15 9.76 -9.89
CA GLN A 180 9.79 9.35 -9.49
C GLN A 180 8.70 10.17 -10.17
N TYR A 181 8.90 11.49 -10.29
CA TYR A 181 7.94 12.37 -10.96
C TYR A 181 7.83 12.07 -12.46
N LYS A 182 8.97 11.89 -13.16
CA LYS A 182 9.01 11.45 -14.56
C LYS A 182 8.34 10.08 -14.73
N PHE A 183 8.60 9.16 -13.81
CA PHE A 183 8.02 7.82 -13.85
C PHE A 183 6.49 7.84 -13.79
N CYS A 184 5.87 8.79 -13.07
CA CYS A 184 4.41 8.96 -13.08
C CYS A 184 3.87 9.25 -14.49
N TYR A 185 4.56 10.07 -15.30
CA TYR A 185 4.19 10.31 -16.69
C TYR A 185 4.38 9.05 -17.55
N GLU A 186 5.48 8.33 -17.37
CA GLU A 186 5.72 7.11 -18.15
C GLU A 186 4.68 6.02 -17.86
N VAL A 187 4.26 5.87 -16.60
CA VAL A 187 3.21 4.93 -16.21
C VAL A 187 1.87 5.38 -16.77
N ALA A 188 1.56 6.68 -16.77
CA ALA A 188 0.34 7.20 -17.39
C ALA A 188 0.29 6.87 -18.89
N LEU A 189 1.41 7.03 -19.60
CA LEU A 189 1.52 6.66 -21.01
C LEU A 189 1.37 5.15 -21.24
N GLU A 190 2.01 4.32 -20.42
CA GLU A 190 1.86 2.85 -20.48
C GLU A 190 0.40 2.43 -20.23
N ALA A 191 -0.28 3.08 -19.29
CA ALA A 191 -1.69 2.84 -19.00
C ALA A 191 -2.57 3.18 -20.19
N LEU A 192 -2.36 4.34 -20.83
CA LEU A 192 -3.09 4.75 -22.05
C LEU A 192 -2.89 3.78 -23.21
N ASN A 193 -1.68 3.25 -23.39
CA ASN A 193 -1.38 2.27 -24.44
C ASN A 193 -1.92 0.86 -24.16
N SER A 194 -2.42 0.61 -22.95
CA SER A 194 -3.00 -0.68 -22.56
C SER A 194 -4.51 -0.76 -22.84
N PHE A 195 -5.11 0.32 -23.36
CA PHE A 195 -6.48 0.36 -23.89
C PHE A 195 -6.45 0.20 -25.41
#